data_AF-A0A109UKV2-F1
#
_entry.id   AF-A0A109UKV2-F1
#
_cell.length_a   1.000
_cell.length_b   1.000
_cell.length_c   1.000
_cell.angle_alpha   90.00
_cell.angle_beta   90.00
_cell.angle_gamma   90.00
#
_symmetry.space_group_name_H-M   'P 1'
#
loop_
_entity.id
_entity.type
_entity.pdbx_description
1 polymer ?
#
loop_
_entity_poly.entity_id
_entity_poly.type
_entity_poly.pdbx_seq_one_letter_code
_entity_poly.pdbx_strand_id
1 'polypeptide(L)' 'MDEGAGKHQSAIQEVEARYGMPVISIVTLDMVLAYLEEQGGEAFSGHAEAIRDYRARYGIAVD' A
#
# COMPACT_ATOMS: atom_id res chain seq x y z
N MET A 1 -16.59 10.23 -13.39
CA MET A 1 -16.57 8.86 -12.82
C MET A 1 -15.16 8.66 -12.32
N ASP A 2 -15.00 8.40 -11.02
CA ASP A 2 -13.71 8.24 -10.36
C ASP A 2 -13.20 6.82 -10.67
N GLU A 3 -12.28 6.71 -11.64
CA GLU A 3 -11.79 5.43 -12.17
C GLU A 3 -10.70 4.82 -11.27
N GLY A 4 -11.09 4.41 -10.06
CA GLY A 4 -10.23 3.66 -9.14
C GLY A 4 -10.25 2.14 -9.34
N ALA A 5 -11.10 1.61 -10.23
CA ALA A 5 -11.42 0.19 -10.30
C ALA A 5 -10.63 -0.65 -11.33
N GLY A 6 -9.59 -0.08 -11.97
CA GLY A 6 -8.89 -0.80 -13.05
C GLY A 6 -7.50 -0.29 -13.41
N LYS A 7 -6.88 0.54 -12.58
CA LYS A 7 -5.52 1.00 -12.87
C LYS A 7 -4.53 -0.08 -12.44
N HIS A 8 -3.79 -0.63 -13.41
CA HIS A 8 -2.60 -1.47 -13.18
C HIS A 8 -1.43 -0.70 -12.53
N GLN A 9 -1.64 0.56 -12.14
CA GLN A 9 -0.62 1.47 -11.63
C GLN A 9 -1.13 2.24 -10.41
N SER A 10 -0.29 2.34 -9.39
CA SER A 10 -0.53 3.20 -8.23
C SER A 10 -0.43 4.67 -8.62
N ALA A 11 -1.04 5.55 -7.83
CA ALA A 11 -0.88 7.00 -8.02
C ALA A 11 0.61 7.42 -7.96
N ILE A 12 1.43 6.73 -7.17
CA ILE A 12 2.88 6.92 -7.13
C ILE A 12 3.50 6.61 -8.50
N GLN A 13 3.24 5.43 -9.04
CA GLN A 13 3.75 5.01 -10.36
C GLN A 13 3.25 5.94 -11.48
N GLU A 14 2.00 6.42 -11.41
CA GLU A 14 1.47 7.39 -12.37
C GLU A 14 2.24 8.72 -12.31
N VAL A 15 2.58 9.20 -11.12
CA VAL A 15 3.38 10.42 -10.93
C VAL A 15 4.81 10.23 -11.43
N GLU A 16 5.46 9.11 -11.10
CA GLU A 16 6.81 8.81 -11.58
C GLU A 16 6.87 8.74 -13.12
N ALA A 17 5.91 8.04 -13.73
CA ALA A 17 5.82 7.93 -15.19
C ALA A 17 5.50 9.29 -15.85
N ARG A 18 4.63 10.09 -15.24
CA ARG A 18 4.19 11.37 -15.80
C ARG A 18 5.26 12.45 -15.73
N TYR A 19 6.05 12.48 -14.67
CA TYR A 19 6.99 13.57 -14.41
C TYR A 19 8.46 13.14 -14.52
N GLY A 20 8.76 11.85 -14.66
CA GLY A 20 10.12 11.33 -14.76
C GLY A 20 10.96 11.56 -13.50
N MET A 21 10.30 11.73 -12.35
CA MET A 21 10.95 11.98 -11.07
C MET A 21 10.64 10.84 -10.10
N PRO A 22 11.63 10.36 -9.33
CA PRO A 22 11.40 9.30 -8.35
C PRO A 22 10.55 9.82 -7.18
N VAL A 23 9.62 9.00 -6.71
CA VAL A 23 8.82 9.27 -5.51
C VAL A 23 9.37 8.45 -4.35
N ILE A 24 10.07 9.13 -3.44
CA ILE A 24 10.66 8.48 -2.26
C ILE A 24 9.61 8.37 -1.16
N SER A 25 9.29 7.14 -0.75
CA SER A 25 8.40 6.88 0.38
C SER A 25 9.19 6.77 1.68
N ILE A 26 8.76 7.48 2.72
CA ILE A 26 9.33 7.34 4.08
C ILE A 26 8.88 6.00 4.69
N VAL A 27 7.65 5.59 4.41
CA VAL A 27 7.04 4.34 4.87
C VAL A 27 6.19 3.73 3.76
N THR A 28 6.16 2.40 3.68
CA THR A 28 5.27 1.65 2.79
C THR A 28 4.21 0.90 3.58
N LEU A 29 3.15 0.45 2.91
CA LEU A 29 2.12 -0.36 3.56
C LEU A 29 2.68 -1.67 4.14
N ASP A 30 3.71 -2.23 3.49
CA ASP A 30 4.39 -3.45 3.95
C ASP A 30 5.15 -3.21 5.26
N MET A 31 5.79 -2.05 5.40
CA MET A 31 6.43 -1.65 6.66
C MET A 31 5.42 -1.46 7.78
N VAL A 32 4.25 -0.88 7.47
CA VAL A 32 3.16 -0.74 8.46
C VAL A 32 2.64 -2.12 8.88
N LEU A 33 2.43 -3.04 7.95
CA LEU A 33 2.02 -4.41 8.25
C LEU A 33 3.04 -5.15 9.12
N ALA A 34 4.32 -5.07 8.77
CA ALA A 34 5.41 -5.64 9.56
C ALA A 34 5.44 -5.05 10.98
N TYR A 35 5.27 -3.74 11.12
CA TYR A 35 5.18 -3.10 12.43
C TYR A 35 3.99 -3.61 13.25
N LEU A 36 2.81 -3.77 12.64
CA LEU A 36 1.63 -4.28 13.34
C LEU A 36 1.81 -5.72 13.80
N GLU A 37 2.52 -6.55 13.03
CA GLU A 37 2.84 -7.94 13.40
C GLU A 37 3.85 -8.04 14.54
N GLU A 38 4.90 -7.20 14.49
CA GLU A 38 6.01 -7.28 15.45
C GLU A 38 5.75 -6.53 16.75
N GLN A 39 5.05 -5.38 16.69
CA GLN A 39 4.97 -4.40 17.77
C GLN A 39 3.53 -4.05 18.16
N GLY A 40 2.53 -4.42 17.35
CA GLY A 40 1.13 -4.05 17.57
C GLY A 40 0.50 -4.68 18.82
N GLY A 41 1.00 -5.83 19.30
CA GLY A 41 0.32 -6.54 20.38
C GLY A 41 -1.14 -6.91 20.04
N GLU A 42 -1.90 -7.42 21.02
CA GLU A 42 -3.24 -7.97 20.76
C GLU A 42 -4.24 -6.92 20.24
N ALA A 43 -4.10 -5.65 20.65
CA ALA A 43 -5.03 -4.57 20.30
C ALA A 43 -5.07 -4.25 18.80
N PHE A 44 -4.01 -4.55 18.06
CA PHE A 44 -3.91 -4.24 16.63
C PHE A 44 -3.99 -5.47 15.72
N SER A 45 -4.11 -6.68 16.30
CA SER A 45 -4.17 -7.95 15.57
C SER A 45 -5.31 -8.01 14.53
N GLY A 46 -6.51 -7.58 14.91
CA GLY A 46 -7.67 -7.54 14.01
C GLY A 46 -7.55 -6.51 12.88
N HIS A 47 -6.73 -5.47 13.07
CA HIS A 47 -6.46 -4.48 12.02
C HIS A 47 -5.46 -5.01 10.98
N ALA A 48 -4.46 -5.79 11.41
CA ALA A 48 -3.48 -6.37 10.51
C ALA A 48 -4.14 -7.27 9.46
N GLU A 49 -5.10 -8.12 9.86
CA GLU A 49 -5.85 -8.99 8.94
C GLU A 49 -6.69 -8.17 7.93
N ALA A 50 -7.46 -7.20 8.41
CA ALA A 50 -8.26 -6.33 7.54
C ALA A 50 -7.40 -5.55 6.52
N ILE A 51 -6.20 -5.11 6.94
CA ILE A 51 -5.25 -4.41 6.06
C ILE A 51 -4.65 -5.37 5.02
N ARG A 52 -4.34 -6.63 5.38
CA ARG A 52 -3.90 -7.65 4.41
C ARG A 52 -4.96 -7.89 3.35
N ASP A 53 -6.21 -8.07 3.75
CA ASP A 53 -7.33 -8.30 2.83
C ASP A 53 -7.56 -7.11 1.90
N TYR A 54 -7.38 -5.89 2.41
CA TYR A 54 -7.40 -4.70 1.57
C TYR A 54 -6.25 -4.69 0.56
N ARG A 55 -5.02 -4.96 1.00
CA ARG A 55 -3.83 -5.04 0.13
C ARG A 55 -3.97 -6.14 -0.92
N ALA A 56 -4.53 -7.30 -0.58
CA ALA A 56 -4.75 -8.38 -1.53
C ALA A 56 -5.74 -7.98 -2.64
N ARG A 57 -6.72 -7.13 -2.33
CA ARG A 57 -7.75 -6.69 -3.28
C ARG A 57 -7.33 -5.49 -4.13
N TYR A 58 -6.58 -4.55 -3.55
CA TYR A 58 -6.30 -3.24 -4.16
C TYR A 58 -4.81 -2.89 -4.22
N GLY A 59 -3.95 -3.68 -3.59
CA GLY A 59 -2.51 -3.48 -3.61
C GLY A 59 -1.95 -3.73 -4.99
N ILE A 60 -1.04 -2.87 -5.41
CA ILE A 60 -0.30 -2.99 -6.66
C ILE A 60 1.13 -3.35 -6.30
N ALA A 61 1.65 -4.42 -6.87
CA ALA A 61 3.04 -4.80 -6.70
C ALA A 61 3.92 -3.73 -7.34
N VAL A 62 4.92 -3.27 -6.57
CA VAL A 62 6.02 -2.49 -7.11
C VAL A 62 7.00 -3.52 -7.65
N ASP A 63 7.10 -3.65 -8.98
CA ASP A 63 8.22 -4.34 -9.63
C ASP A 63 9.50 -3.48 -9.55
#